data_AF-A0A932SN28-F1
#
_entry.id   AF-A0A932SN28-F1
#
_cell.length_a   1.000
_cell.length_b   1.000
_cell.length_c   1.000
_cell.angle_alpha   90.00
_cell.angle_beta   90.00
_cell.angle_gamma   90.00
#
_symmetry.space_group_name_H-M   'P 1'
#
loop_
_entity.id
_entity.type
_entity.pdbx_description
1 polymer ?
#
loop_
_entity_poly.entity_id
_entity_poly.type
_entity_poly.pdbx_seq_one_letter_code
_entity_poly.pdbx_strand_id
1 'polypeptide(L)' 'MSSSSDSTGEERFVTFGISTGGRLLAIARTDRDDTIRIISARPATPSERKIYEEG' A
#
# COMPACT_ATOMS: atom_id res chain seq x y z
N MET A 1 -4.70 -28.57 19.61
CA MET A 1 -5.28 -27.73 18.53
C MET A 1 -4.59 -26.38 18.62
N SER A 2 -3.73 -26.04 17.67
CA SER A 2 -3.15 -24.71 17.56
C SER A 2 -3.77 -24.05 16.34
N SER A 3 -4.65 -23.08 16.57
CA SER A 3 -5.17 -22.21 15.51
C SER A 3 -4.86 -20.79 15.94
N SER A 4 -3.64 -20.35 15.65
CA SER A 4 -3.29 -18.93 15.73
C SER A 4 -3.89 -18.24 14.52
N SER A 5 -5.13 -17.79 14.67
CA SER A 5 -5.68 -16.74 13.83
C SER A 5 -5.08 -15.43 14.29
N ASP A 6 -3.87 -15.12 13.81
CA ASP A 6 -3.33 -13.76 13.92
C ASP A 6 -4.03 -12.90 12.86
N SER A 7 -5.26 -12.51 13.17
CA SER A 7 -6.01 -11.49 12.45
C SER A 7 -5.76 -10.16 13.15
N THR A 8 -4.51 -9.71 13.17
CA THR A 8 -4.17 -8.40 13.71
C THR A 8 -4.62 -7.34 12.71
N GLY A 9 -5.86 -6.87 12.92
CA GLY A 9 -6.57 -5.85 12.15
C GLY A 9 -5.96 -4.46 12.26
N GLU A 10 -4.71 -4.31 11.83
CA GLU A 10 -4.18 -2.99 11.49
C GLU A 10 -4.69 -2.66 10.09
N GLU A 11 -5.60 -1.70 9.99
CA GLU A 11 -6.09 -1.20 8.71
C GLU A 11 -4.92 -0.51 7.98
N ARG A 12 -4.25 -1.28 7.12
CA ARG A 12 -3.13 -0.79 6.31
C ARG A 12 -3.67 -0.27 5.01
N PHE A 13 -3.45 1.02 4.77
CA PHE A 13 -3.87 1.67 3.55
C PHE A 13 -2.72 1.67 2.55
N VAL A 14 -2.97 1.18 1.34
CA VAL A 14 -2.01 1.28 0.24
C VAL A 14 -2.54 2.32 -0.73
N THR A 15 -1.74 3.36 -0.98
CA THR A 15 -2.04 4.38 -1.98
C THR A 15 -1.08 4.27 -3.16
N PHE A 16 -1.57 4.59 -4.36
CA PHE A 16 -0.80 4.58 -5.58
C PHE A 16 -0.54 6.02 -6.02
N GLY A 17 0.72 6.34 -6.32
CA GLY A 17 1.13 7.65 -6.76
C GLY A 17 2.10 7.59 -7.93
N ILE A 18 2.13 8.65 -8.73
CA ILE A 18 3.07 8.78 -9.84
C ILE A 18 4.29 9.58 -9.37
N SER A 19 5.48 8.98 -9.51
CA SER A 19 6.75 9.67 -9.30
C SER A 19 6.99 10.73 -10.37
N THR A 20 7.87 11.69 -10.13
CA THR A 20 8.27 12.76 -11.08
C THR A 20 8.69 12.22 -12.45
N GLY A 21 9.19 10.99 -12.53
CA GLY A 21 9.55 10.32 -13.78
C GLY A 21 8.43 9.48 -14.43
N GLY A 22 7.17 9.64 -14.04
CA GLY A 22 6.03 8.90 -14.63
C GLY A 22 5.95 7.42 -14.22
N ARG A 23 6.51 7.06 -13.05
CA ARG A 23 6.50 5.68 -12.54
C ARG A 23 5.48 5.53 -11.42
N LEU A 24 4.61 4.53 -11.51
CA LEU A 24 3.66 4.19 -10.44
C LEU A 24 4.41 3.62 -9.24
N LEU A 25 4.12 4.16 -8.06
CA LEU A 25 4.67 3.74 -6.78
C LEU A 25 3.52 3.33 -5.86
N ALA A 26 3.70 2.20 -5.18
CA ALA A 26 2.79 1.74 -4.13
C ALA A 26 3.35 2.19 -2.77
N ILE A 27 2.54 2.93 -2.02
CA ILE A 27 2.92 3.55 -0.75
C ILE A 27 1.99 2.98 0.33
N ALA A 28 2.56 2.18 1.23
CA ALA A 28 1.86 1.65 2.38
C ALA A 28 1.91 2.68 3.52
N ARG A 29 0.74 3.06 4.02
CA ARG A 29 0.56 4.00 5.12
C ARG A 29 -0.46 3.49 6.13
N THR A 30 -0.42 4.09 7.31
CA THR A 30 -1.46 3.95 8.32
C THR A 30 -1.85 5.35 8.79
N ASP A 31 -3.14 5.57 8.99
CA ASP A 31 -3.68 6.74 9.67
C ASP A 31 -3.75 6.45 11.17
N ARG A 32 -3.25 7.41 11.94
CA ARG A 32 -3.33 7.39 13.39
C ARG A 32 -3.50 8.80 13.89
N ASP A 33 -4.60 9.08 14.58
CA ASP A 33 -4.83 10.35 15.28
C ASP A 33 -4.55 11.56 14.37
N ASP A 34 -5.23 11.59 13.21
CA ASP A 34 -5.09 12.61 12.15
C ASP A 34 -3.71 12.67 11.44
N THR A 35 -2.76 11.83 11.84
CA THR A 35 -1.42 11.78 11.26
C THR A 35 -1.27 10.59 10.32
N ILE A 36 -0.70 10.84 9.14
CA ILE A 36 -0.39 9.80 8.16
C ILE A 36 1.07 9.37 8.36
N ARG A 37 1.30 8.11 8.76
CA ARG A 37 2.63 7.52 8.80
C ARG A 37 2.85 6.62 7.60
N ILE A 38 3.84 6.94 6.77
CA ILE A 38 4.30 6.06 5.70
C ILE A 38 5.16 4.95 6.32
N ILE A 39 4.80 3.71 6.03
CA ILE A 39 5.49 2.51 6.50
C ILE A 39 6.54 2.09 5.46
N SER A 40 6.16 2.09 4.18
CA SER A 40 7.03 1.70 3.07
C SER A 40 6.56 2.32 1.77
N ALA A 41 7.51 2.67 0.90
CA ALA A 41 7.25 3.14 -0.45
C ALA A 41 8.13 2.33 -1.41
N ARG A 42 7.50 1.61 -2.35
CA ARG A 42 8.19 0.79 -3.34
C ARG A 42 7.60 1.01 -4.73
N PRO A 43 8.39 0.84 -5.80
CA PRO A 43 7.87 0.87 -7.15
C PRO A 43 6.82 -0.21 -7.35
N ALA A 44 5.68 0.16 -7.95
CA ALA A 44 4.64 -0.78 -8.30
C ALA A 44 5.19 -1.71 -9.40
N THR A 45 4.92 -3.00 -9.25
CA THR A 45 5.34 -3.98 -10.25
C THR A 45 4.56 -3.77 -11.55
N PRO A 46 5.11 -4.15 -12.72
CA PRO A 46 4.41 -3.99 -13.99
C PRO A 46 3.03 -4.68 -14.00
N SER A 47 2.87 -5.77 -13.26
CA SER A 47 1.58 -6.46 -13.09
C SER A 47 0.56 -5.63 -12.31
N GLU A 48 0.97 -4.94 -11.23
CA GLU A 48 0.09 -4.03 -10.46
C GLU A 48 -0.26 -2.77 -11.26
N ARG A 49 0.68 -2.26 -12.07
CA ARG A 49 0.45 -1.08 -12.92
C ARG A 49 -0.69 -1.31 -13.90
N LYS A 50 -0.71 -2.47 -14.54
CA LYS A 50 -1.76 -2.84 -15.49
C LYS A 50 -3.15 -2.83 -14.83
N ILE A 51 -3.24 -3.35 -13.60
CA ILE A 51 -4.51 -3.36 -12.84
C ILE A 51 -4.98 -1.94 -12.51
N TYR A 52 -4.05 -1.03 -12.19
CA TYR A 52 -4.37 0.37 -11.89
C TYR A 52 -4.77 1.18 -13.14
N GLU A 53 -4.17 0.89 -14.29
CA GLU A 53 -4.46 1.58 -15.56
C GLU A 53 -5.71 1.05 -16.28
N GLU A 54 -6.14 -0.17 -15.97
CA GLU A 54 -7.34 -0.81 -16.55
C GLU A 54 -8.61 -0.64 -15.69
N GLY A 55 -8.54 0.14 -14.60
CA GLY A 55 -9.64 0.44 -13.67
C GLY A 55 -10.21 1.85 -13.80
#